data_AF-A0A8T6YDQ8-F1
#
_entry.id   AF-A0A8T6YDQ8-F1
#
_cell.length_a   1.000
_cell.length_b   1.000
_cell.length_c   1.000
_cell.angle_alpha   90.00
_cell.angle_beta   90.00
_cell.angle_gamma   90.00
#
_symmetry.space_group_name_H-M   'P 1'
#
loop_
_entity.id
_entity.type
_entity.pdbx_description
1 polymer ?
#
loop_
_entity_poly.entity_id
_entity_poly.type
_entity_poly.pdbx_seq_one_letter_code
_entity_poly.pdbx_strand_id
1 'polypeptide(L)'
;MQDIHRLPIYFKKHTALRLLQRFELSLDEVKHCIKTAKIIKPVEKDGNIGIMQSNLGDSKIKFVFTIREKKLWIITAEECK
;
A
#
# COMPACT_ATOMS: atom_id res chain seq x y z
N MET A 1 -16.44 -9.34 0.38
CA MET A 1 -15.03 -8.89 0.47
C MET A 1 -15.03 -7.40 0.19
N GLN A 2 -14.56 -6.55 1.11
CA GLN A 2 -14.51 -5.09 0.85
C GLN A 2 -13.62 -4.83 -0.37
N ASP A 3 -14.06 -3.96 -1.27
CA ASP A 3 -13.27 -3.58 -2.44
C ASP A 3 -12.19 -2.56 -2.02
N ILE A 4 -11.09 -3.11 -1.50
CA ILE A 4 -9.98 -2.37 -0.88
C ILE A 4 -9.42 -1.30 -1.82
N HIS A 5 -9.42 -1.55 -3.14
CA HIS A 5 -8.86 -0.65 -4.15
C HIS A 5 -9.76 0.56 -4.48
N ARG A 6 -11.02 0.55 -4.02
CA ARG A 6 -11.95 1.67 -4.17
C ARG A 6 -11.97 2.59 -2.95
N LEU A 7 -11.29 2.22 -1.87
CA LEU A 7 -11.19 3.05 -0.68
C LEU A 7 -10.23 4.23 -0.91
N PRO A 8 -10.50 5.39 -0.30
CA PRO A 8 -9.57 6.50 -0.33
C PRO A 8 -8.26 6.08 0.37
N ILE A 9 -7.14 6.34 -0.31
CA ILE A 9 -5.79 5.94 0.12
C ILE A 9 -5.15 7.08 0.90
N TYR A 10 -4.70 6.77 2.10
CA TYR A 10 -3.97 7.68 2.98
C TYR A 10 -2.62 7.07 3.35
N PHE A 11 -1.62 7.93 3.50
CA PHE A 11 -0.27 7.55 3.89
C PHE A 11 0.05 8.16 5.24
N LYS A 12 0.73 7.41 6.11
CA LYS A 12 1.41 8.06 7.23
C LYS A 12 2.61 8.86 6.69
N LYS A 13 2.94 9.98 7.35
CA LYS A 13 4.00 10.91 6.92
C LYS A 13 5.34 10.21 6.66
N HIS A 14 5.76 9.29 7.53
CA HIS A 14 7.01 8.54 7.37
C HIS A 14 6.97 7.58 6.19
N THR A 15 5.81 7.01 5.88
CA THR A 15 5.63 6.08 4.76
C THR A 15 5.68 6.80 3.43
N ALA A 16 5.03 7.96 3.34
CA ALA A 16 5.10 8.82 2.17
C ALA A 16 6.56 9.24 1.88
N LEU A 17 7.30 9.64 2.93
CA LEU A 17 8.72 9.97 2.81
C LEU A 17 9.56 8.78 2.33
N ARG A 18 9.34 7.58 2.90
CA ARG A 18 10.06 6.37 2.47
C ARG A 18 9.79 6.00 1.01
N LEU A 19 8.55 6.16 0.56
CA LEU A 19 8.15 5.89 -0.83
C LEU A 19 8.78 6.88 -1.81
N LEU A 20 8.76 8.17 -1.47
CA LEU A 20 9.36 9.23 -2.30
C LEU A 20 10.88 9.16 -2.32
N GLN A 21 11.52 8.90 -1.18
CA GLN A 21 12.99 8.97 -1.05
C GLN A 21 13.70 7.67 -1.43
N ARG A 22 13.09 6.51 -1.19
CA ARG A 22 13.74 5.21 -1.40
C ARG A 22 13.37 4.52 -2.70
N PHE A 23 12.15 4.75 -3.17
CA PHE A 23 11.67 4.17 -4.43
C PHE A 23 11.61 5.20 -5.56
N GLU A 24 11.94 6.47 -5.27
CA GLU A 24 11.89 7.60 -6.22
C GLU A 24 10.52 7.75 -6.93
N LEU A 25 9.46 7.21 -6.34
CA LEU A 25 8.12 7.23 -6.91
C LEU A 25 7.38 8.51 -6.53
N SER A 26 6.70 9.12 -7.50
CA SER A 26 5.73 10.18 -7.23
C SER A 26 4.52 9.64 -6.47
N LEU A 27 3.79 10.52 -5.78
CA LEU A 27 2.58 10.12 -5.04
C LEU A 27 1.52 9.49 -5.94
N ASP A 28 1.44 9.88 -7.22
CA ASP A 28 0.46 9.31 -8.15
C ASP A 28 0.87 7.94 -8.67
N GLU A 29 2.17 7.71 -8.90
CA GLU A 29 2.70 6.37 -9.20
C GLU A 29 2.48 5.41 -8.03
N VAL A 30 2.74 5.87 -6.80
CA VAL A 30 2.48 5.07 -5.58
C VAL A 30 1.00 4.68 -5.50
N LYS A 31 0.08 5.64 -5.71
CA LYS A 31 -1.37 5.35 -5.71
C LYS A 31 -1.73 4.36 -6.83
N HIS A 32 -1.13 4.50 -8.01
CA HIS A 32 -1.32 3.58 -9.11
C HIS A 32 -0.87 2.16 -8.73
N CYS A 33 0.34 2.02 -8.19
CA CYS A 33 0.87 0.74 -7.70
C CYS A 33 -0.04 0.09 -6.66
N ILE A 34 -0.60 0.86 -5.73
CA ILE A 34 -1.54 0.36 -4.69
C ILE A 34 -2.87 -0.08 -5.30
N LYS A 35 -3.38 0.64 -6.31
CA LYS A 35 -4.62 0.28 -7.00
C LYS A 35 -4.48 -1.00 -7.82
N THR A 36 -3.29 -1.27 -8.36
CA THR A 36 -2.99 -2.48 -9.14
C THR A 36 -2.35 -3.59 -8.32
N ALA A 37 -2.04 -3.34 -7.04
CA ALA A 37 -1.38 -4.31 -6.17
C ALA A 37 -2.24 -5.54 -5.93
N LYS A 38 -1.60 -6.72 -5.92
CA LYS A 38 -2.24 -7.96 -5.53
C LYS A 38 -2.30 -8.06 -4.01
N ILE A 39 -3.47 -8.35 -3.46
CA ILE A 39 -3.61 -8.65 -2.03
C ILE A 39 -2.94 -10.00 -1.74
N ILE A 40 -1.93 -9.99 -0.87
CA ILE A 40 -1.22 -11.18 -0.40
C ILE A 40 -1.81 -11.66 0.93
N LYS A 41 -2.10 -10.71 1.82
CA LYS A 41 -2.77 -10.94 3.09
C LYS A 41 -3.98 -10.00 3.19
N PRO A 42 -5.22 -10.51 3.13
CA PRO A 42 -6.41 -9.68 3.27
C PRO A 42 -6.56 -9.15 4.70
N VAL A 43 -7.33 -8.08 4.84
CA VAL A 43 -7.76 -7.56 6.15
C VAL A 43 -9.06 -8.26 6.54
N GLU A 44 -9.02 -9.07 7.59
CA GLU A 44 -10.20 -9.82 8.05
C GLU A 44 -11.17 -8.98 8.89
N LYS A 45 -10.65 -7.97 9.61
CA LYS A 45 -11.41 -7.07 10.50
C LYS A 45 -10.84 -5.65 10.41
N ASP A 46 -11.69 -4.64 10.63
CA ASP A 46 -11.25 -3.24 10.74
C ASP A 46 -10.14 -3.12 11.80
N GLY A 47 -9.08 -2.38 11.49
CA GLY A 47 -7.90 -2.23 12.33
C GLY A 47 -6.84 -3.34 12.22
N ASN A 48 -7.14 -4.46 11.55
CA ASN A 48 -6.14 -5.49 11.27
C ASN A 48 -5.17 -5.06 10.16
N ILE A 49 -4.03 -5.73 10.12
CA ILE A 49 -2.97 -5.49 9.14
C ILE A 49 -3.17 -6.41 7.93
N GLY A 50 -3.22 -5.80 6.76
CA GLY A 50 -3.16 -6.44 5.46
C GLY A 50 -1.82 -6.19 4.77
N ILE A 51 -1.54 -7.02 3.77
CA ILE A 51 -0.35 -6.88 2.93
C ILE A 51 -0.79 -7.00 1.48
N MET A 52 -0.38 -6.03 0.67
CA MET A 52 -0.51 -6.07 -0.78
C MET A 52 0.86 -5.93 -1.42
N GLN A 53 1.01 -6.45 -2.64
CA GLN A 53 2.27 -6.42 -3.37
C GLN A 53 2.02 -5.91 -4.78
N SER A 54 2.85 -4.95 -5.20
CA SER A 54 2.91 -4.47 -6.57
C SER A 54 4.26 -4.82 -7.18
N ASN A 55 4.30 -5.06 -8.49
CA ASN A 55 5.54 -5.29 -9.21
C ASN A 55 5.95 -3.97 -9.88
N LEU A 56 7.21 -3.59 -9.74
CA LEU A 56 7.81 -2.41 -10.34
C LEU A 56 9.06 -2.85 -11.10
N GLY A 57 8.91 -3.14 -12.39
CA GLY A 57 9.97 -3.77 -13.19
C GLY A 57 10.35 -5.12 -12.60
N ASP A 58 11.65 -5.31 -12.32
CA ASP A 58 12.21 -6.52 -11.70
C ASP A 58 12.04 -6.55 -10.17
N SER A 59 11.64 -5.43 -9.57
CA SER A 59 11.49 -5.30 -8.11
C SER A 59 10.04 -5.50 -7.68
N LYS A 60 9.86 -6.00 -6.46
CA LYS A 60 8.53 -6.15 -5.85
C LYS A 60 8.41 -5.20 -4.67
N ILE A 61 7.33 -4.46 -4.59
CA ILE A 61 7.04 -3.58 -3.45
C ILE A 61 5.89 -4.17 -2.66
N LYS A 62 6.14 -4.47 -1.39
CA LYS A 62 5.10 -4.84 -0.42
C LYS A 62 4.63 -3.61 0.32
N PHE A 63 3.33 -3.40 0.34
CA PHE A 63 2.67 -2.37 1.12
C PHE A 63 1.95 -3.03 2.29
N VAL A 64 2.33 -2.63 3.50
CA VAL A 64 1.63 -3.00 4.72
C VAL A 64 0.57 -1.94 4.98
N PHE A 65 -0.69 -2.36 5.08
CA PHE A 65 -1.81 -1.45 5.21
C PHE A 65 -2.78 -1.89 6.29
N THR A 66 -3.64 -0.97 6.72
CA THR A 66 -4.82 -1.28 7.55
C THR A 66 -6.02 -0.54 6.98
N ILE A 67 -7.21 -1.09 7.20
CA ILE A 67 -8.46 -0.40 6.88
C ILE A 67 -9.02 0.11 8.20
N ARG A 68 -9.29 1.41 8.27
CA ARG A 68 -9.97 2.06 9.39
C ARG A 68 -10.96 3.08 8.87
N GLU A 69 -12.17 3.08 9.41
CA GLU A 69 -13.22 4.06 9.04
C GLU A 69 -13.49 4.12 7.52
N LYS A 70 -13.46 2.97 6.83
CA LYS A 70 -13.56 2.88 5.36
C LYS A 70 -12.45 3.65 4.61
N LYS A 71 -11.28 3.84 5.22
CA LYS A 71 -10.09 4.42 4.60
C LYS A 71 -8.98 3.39 4.60
N LEU A 72 -8.20 3.38 3.52
CA LEU A 72 -7.01 2.55 3.41
C LEU A 72 -5.80 3.34 3.88
N TRP A 73 -5.16 2.86 4.95
CA TRP A 73 -3.98 3.49 5.52
C TRP A 73 -2.75 2.66 5.21
N ILE A 74 -1.83 3.21 4.42
CA ILE A 74 -0.52 2.61 4.20
C ILE A 74 0.36 2.93 5.41
N ILE A 75 0.81 1.88 6.09
CA ILE A 75 1.63 1.94 7.31
C ILE A 75 3.11 1.94 6.94
N THR A 76 3.54 1.04 6.06
CA THR A 76 4.92 1.00 5.57
C THR A 76 4.97 0.35 4.20
N ALA A 77 6.06 0.60 3.47
CA ALA A 77 6.39 -0.07 2.23
C ALA A 77 7.79 -0.67 2.30
N GLU A 78 7.96 -1.86 1.73
CA GLU A 78 9.20 -2.62 1.74
C GLU A 78 9.50 -3.16 0.35
N GLU A 79 10.76 -3.08 -0.03
CA GLU A 79 11.27 -3.66 -1.26
C GLU A 79 11.55 -5.14 -1.02
N CYS A 80 11.10 -5.99 -1.93
CA CYS A 80 11.43 -7.40 -1.99
C CYS A 80 12.26 -7.63 -3.25
N LYS A 81 13.48 -8.10 -3.05
CA LYS A 81 14.30 -8.71 -4.10
C LYS A 81 13.80 -10.12 -4.39
#